data_AF-A0A7S1QZ48-F1
#
_entry.id   AF-A0A7S1QZ48-F1
#
_cell.length_a   1.000
_cell.length_b   1.000
_cell.length_c   1.000
_cell.angle_alpha   90.00
_cell.angle_beta   90.00
_cell.angle_gamma   90.00
#
_symmetry.space_group_name_H-M   'P 1'
#
loop_
_entity.id
_entity.type
_entity.pdbx_description
1 polymer ?
#
loop_
_entity_poly.entity_id
_entity_poly.type
_entity_poly.pdbx_seq_one_letter_code
_entity_poly.pdbx_strand_id
1 'polypeptide(L)'
;MKPAWDQLAEAWKDSTSVLIGDVDCTATGGDALCSENGVSGYPTIKYYLPDLGRSGYDYSGGRSFEDLNSFVEDELFRECDVKTKEACSEKELAYIKKMADQGQEKWSAEAKRLQGLTSKPSSPDQHAWVTKRHAVLEQLLGRRKPRAKRMKLWKKIAIAVAAIIGVVVLNAVLLRSKYTRKASKPKAPKAERAEAEAEAKKQEKEDADKQ
;
A
#
# COMPACT_ATOMS: atom_id res chain seq x y z
N MET A 1 -2.12 -26.11 17.71
CA MET A 1 -2.68 -25.14 16.74
C MET A 1 -3.45 -24.01 17.42
N LYS A 2 -4.33 -24.30 18.39
CA LYS A 2 -5.23 -23.32 19.00
C LYS A 2 -4.61 -21.95 19.38
N PRO A 3 -3.44 -21.86 20.04
CA PRO A 3 -2.85 -20.55 20.35
C PRO A 3 -2.58 -19.66 19.13
N ALA A 4 -2.04 -20.23 18.05
CA ALA A 4 -1.80 -19.49 16.80
C ALA A 4 -3.10 -19.09 16.09
N TRP A 5 -4.12 -19.95 16.17
CA TRP A 5 -5.45 -19.67 15.61
C TRP A 5 -6.16 -18.55 16.37
N ASP A 6 -6.08 -18.53 17.70
CA ASP A 6 -6.66 -17.49 18.53
C ASP A 6 -5.98 -16.14 18.29
N GLN A 7 -4.65 -16.13 18.13
CA GLN A 7 -3.91 -14.93 17.72
C GLN A 7 -4.34 -14.43 16.34
N LEU A 8 -4.55 -15.34 15.39
CA LEU A 8 -5.04 -14.99 14.06
C LEU A 8 -6.45 -14.39 14.12
N ALA A 9 -7.36 -15.01 14.87
CA ALA A 9 -8.72 -14.52 15.03
C ALA A 9 -8.73 -13.11 15.63
N GLU A 10 -7.93 -12.86 16.67
CA GLU A 10 -7.79 -11.53 17.27
C GLU A 10 -7.20 -10.51 16.28
N ALA A 11 -6.19 -10.89 15.49
CA ALA A 11 -5.56 -10.02 14.49
C ALA A 11 -6.47 -9.62 13.31
N TRP A 12 -7.58 -10.33 13.12
CA TRP A 12 -8.52 -10.17 12.01
C TRP A 12 -9.97 -9.87 12.45
N LYS A 13 -10.24 -9.73 13.75
CA LYS A 13 -11.60 -9.51 14.28
C LYS A 13 -12.33 -8.28 13.71
N ASP A 14 -11.58 -7.22 13.39
CA ASP A 14 -12.11 -5.96 12.85
C ASP A 14 -12.05 -5.91 11.31
N SER A 15 -11.75 -7.06 10.68
CA SER A 15 -11.72 -7.17 9.23
C SER A 15 -13.13 -7.18 8.66
N THR A 16 -13.30 -6.45 7.57
CA THR A 16 -14.58 -6.35 6.84
C THR A 16 -14.65 -7.29 5.66
N SER A 17 -13.56 -8.01 5.37
CA SER A 17 -13.41 -8.89 4.19
C SER A 17 -12.97 -10.30 4.54
N VAL A 18 -12.43 -10.52 5.75
CA VAL A 18 -11.97 -11.83 6.21
C VAL A 18 -12.67 -12.15 7.52
N LEU A 19 -13.23 -13.35 7.62
CA LEU A 19 -13.74 -13.93 8.85
C LEU A 19 -12.87 -15.13 9.21
N ILE A 20 -12.36 -15.13 10.44
CA ILE A 20 -11.70 -16.29 11.04
C ILE A 20 -12.72 -16.92 11.99
N GLY A 21 -13.05 -18.19 11.77
CA GLY A 21 -14.05 -18.89 12.58
C GLY A 21 -13.62 -20.33 12.87
N ASP A 22 -14.11 -20.86 13.98
CA ASP A 22 -13.99 -22.25 14.38
C ASP A 22 -15.35 -22.97 14.27
N VAL A 23 -15.29 -24.27 13.97
CA VAL A 23 -16.46 -25.15 13.88
C VAL A 23 -16.17 -26.39 14.71
N ASP A 24 -17.04 -26.69 15.66
CA ASP A 24 -16.98 -27.93 16.44
C ASP A 24 -17.74 -29.04 15.72
N CYS A 25 -16.99 -29.90 15.03
CA CYS A 25 -17.54 -31.05 14.31
C CYS A 25 -18.01 -32.19 15.24
N THR A 26 -17.80 -32.09 16.56
CA THR A 26 -18.24 -33.09 17.55
C THR A 26 -19.58 -32.72 18.19
N ALA A 27 -20.03 -31.48 18.01
CA ALA A 27 -21.34 -31.03 18.46
C ALA A 27 -22.47 -31.70 17.65
N THR A 28 -23.68 -31.73 18.20
CA THR A 28 -24.86 -32.27 17.52
C THR A 28 -25.10 -31.57 16.18
N GLY A 29 -25.04 -32.31 15.08
CA GLY A 29 -25.18 -31.79 13.71
C GLY A 29 -23.90 -31.20 13.10
N GLY A 30 -22.81 -31.10 13.88
CA GLY A 30 -21.50 -30.67 13.37
C GLY A 30 -20.82 -31.73 12.50
N ASP A 31 -21.08 -33.01 12.78
CA ASP A 31 -20.58 -34.16 12.03
C ASP A 31 -21.02 -34.16 10.57
N ALA A 32 -22.32 -33.90 10.33
CA ALA A 32 -22.88 -33.77 8.98
C ALA A 32 -22.26 -32.58 8.23
N LEU A 33 -22.19 -31.40 8.86
CA LEU A 33 -21.60 -30.20 8.27
C LEU A 33 -20.13 -30.42 7.87
N CYS A 34 -19.35 -31.03 8.76
CA CYS A 34 -17.94 -31.27 8.50
C CYS A 34 -17.72 -32.34 7.43
N SER A 35 -18.56 -33.38 7.39
CA SER A 35 -18.53 -34.39 6.33
C SER A 35 -18.88 -33.80 4.96
N GLU A 36 -19.91 -32.94 4.88
CA GLU A 36 -20.28 -32.22 3.65
C GLU A 36 -19.16 -31.31 3.11
N ASN A 37 -18.32 -30.78 4.02
CA ASN A 37 -17.15 -29.97 3.68
C ASN A 37 -15.86 -30.80 3.49
N GLY A 38 -15.98 -32.13 3.45
CA GLY A 38 -14.87 -33.06 3.18
C GLY A 38 -13.83 -33.12 4.32
N VAL A 39 -14.23 -32.83 5.56
CA VAL A 39 -13.34 -32.92 6.73
C VAL A 39 -13.26 -34.38 7.19
N SER A 40 -12.10 -35.01 6.98
CA SER A 40 -11.83 -36.41 7.35
C SER A 40 -10.98 -36.57 8.62
N GLY A 41 -10.45 -35.48 9.17
CA GLY A 41 -9.63 -35.48 10.37
C GLY A 41 -9.44 -34.09 10.97
N TYR A 42 -9.04 -34.01 12.23
CA TYR A 42 -8.90 -32.76 12.96
C TYR A 42 -7.44 -32.51 13.39
N PRO A 43 -6.96 -31.25 13.37
CA PRO A 43 -7.62 -30.05 12.83
C PRO A 43 -7.43 -29.91 11.31
N THR A 44 -8.54 -29.70 10.58
CA THR A 44 -8.53 -29.32 9.15
C THR A 44 -8.82 -27.82 9.02
N ILE A 45 -8.03 -27.12 8.21
CA ILE A 45 -8.24 -25.69 7.92
C ILE A 45 -8.74 -25.61 6.48
N LYS A 46 -9.90 -24.97 6.31
CA LYS A 46 -10.45 -24.65 4.99
C LYS A 46 -10.56 -23.14 4.81
N TYR A 47 -10.43 -22.67 3.58
CA TYR A 47 -10.70 -21.29 3.21
C TYR A 47 -11.72 -21.21 2.10
N TYR A 48 -12.49 -20.13 2.10
CA TYR A 48 -13.60 -19.90 1.18
C TYR A 48 -13.42 -18.53 0.53
N LEU A 49 -13.52 -18.50 -0.80
CA LEU A 49 -13.53 -17.27 -1.57
C LEU A 49 -14.87 -17.17 -2.29
N PRO A 50 -15.47 -15.96 -2.41
CA PRO A 50 -16.77 -15.79 -3.05
C PRO A 50 -16.85 -16.37 -4.47
N ASP A 51 -15.73 -16.33 -5.18
CA ASP A 51 -15.65 -16.68 -6.60
C ASP A 51 -15.35 -18.16 -6.85
N LEU A 52 -15.10 -18.95 -5.79
CA LEU A 52 -14.59 -20.31 -5.90
C LEU A 52 -15.57 -21.40 -5.40
N GLY A 53 -16.84 -21.05 -5.18
CA GLY A 53 -17.90 -21.99 -4.81
C GLY A 53 -17.96 -22.31 -3.30
N ARG A 54 -18.93 -23.16 -2.93
CA ARG A 54 -19.31 -23.40 -1.52
C ARG A 54 -18.49 -24.46 -0.79
N SER A 55 -17.76 -25.31 -1.50
CA SER A 55 -17.05 -26.46 -0.91
C SER A 55 -15.75 -26.08 -0.20
N GLY A 56 -15.26 -24.85 -0.41
CA GLY A 56 -13.99 -24.38 0.16
C GLY A 56 -12.77 -25.15 -0.35
N TYR A 57 -11.61 -24.68 0.05
CA TYR A 57 -10.31 -25.25 -0.34
C TYR A 57 -9.51 -25.62 0.89
N ASP A 58 -8.70 -26.66 0.76
CA ASP A 58 -7.81 -27.08 1.85
C ASP A 58 -6.61 -26.17 1.95
N TYR A 59 -6.33 -25.72 3.18
CA TYR A 59 -5.09 -25.04 3.49
C TYR A 59 -4.02 -26.06 3.90
N SER A 60 -2.93 -26.11 3.13
CA SER A 60 -1.79 -27.01 3.34
C SER A 60 -0.50 -26.30 3.78
N GLY A 61 -0.55 -25.00 4.08
CA GLY A 61 0.60 -24.22 4.51
C GLY A 61 1.00 -24.44 5.98
N GLY A 62 1.95 -23.64 6.45
CA GLY A 62 2.44 -23.68 7.83
C GLY A 62 1.35 -23.27 8.84
N ARG A 63 1.40 -23.84 10.06
CA ARG A 63 0.38 -23.61 11.09
C ARG A 63 0.83 -22.66 12.20
N SER A 64 1.93 -21.94 11.96
CA SER A 64 2.35 -20.82 12.82
C SER A 64 1.41 -19.62 12.61
N PHE A 65 1.42 -18.69 13.56
CA PHE A 65 0.66 -17.43 13.37
C PHE A 65 1.17 -16.67 12.14
N GLU A 66 2.50 -16.65 11.93
CA GLU A 66 3.13 -15.97 10.82
C GLU A 66 2.69 -16.52 9.46
N ASP A 67 2.65 -17.85 9.31
CA ASP A 67 2.27 -18.51 8.06
C ASP A 67 0.78 -18.29 7.75
N LEU A 68 -0.07 -18.45 8.77
CA LEU A 68 -1.51 -18.24 8.64
C LEU A 68 -1.82 -16.77 8.33
N ASN A 69 -1.23 -15.83 9.07
CA ASN A 69 -1.44 -14.41 8.84
C ASN A 69 -0.95 -14.00 7.45
N SER A 70 0.20 -14.52 7.00
CA SER A 70 0.70 -14.26 5.65
C SER A 70 -0.26 -14.78 4.58
N PHE A 71 -0.82 -15.98 4.74
CA PHE A 71 -1.81 -16.52 3.82
C PHE A 71 -3.08 -15.65 3.78
N VAL A 72 -3.57 -15.20 4.93
CA VAL A 72 -4.72 -14.29 4.98
C VAL A 72 -4.40 -12.98 4.26
N GLU A 73 -3.24 -12.35 4.51
CA GLU A 73 -2.85 -11.09 3.85
C GLU A 73 -2.70 -11.21 2.33
N ASP A 74 -2.14 -12.31 1.86
CA ASP A 74 -1.78 -12.49 0.46
C ASP A 74 -2.96 -13.00 -0.38
N GLU A 75 -3.74 -13.96 0.14
CA GLU A 75 -4.72 -14.74 -0.64
C GLU A 75 -6.18 -14.39 -0.31
N LEU A 76 -6.49 -14.06 0.94
CA LEU A 76 -7.88 -13.87 1.38
C LEU A 76 -8.26 -12.39 1.52
N PHE A 77 -7.32 -11.56 1.95
CA PHE A 77 -7.59 -10.18 2.30
C PHE A 77 -7.71 -9.30 1.05
N ARG A 78 -8.90 -8.71 0.93
CA ARG A 78 -9.20 -7.68 -0.05
C ARG A 78 -9.92 -6.52 0.63
N GLU A 79 -9.26 -5.38 0.74
CA GLU A 79 -9.89 -4.14 1.18
C GLU A 79 -9.69 -3.08 0.09
N CYS A 80 -10.80 -2.46 -0.29
CA CYS A 80 -10.79 -1.31 -1.18
C CYS A 80 -10.14 -0.11 -0.48
N ASP A 81 -9.15 0.52 -1.10
CA ASP A 81 -8.60 1.80 -0.64
C ASP A 81 -9.35 2.93 -1.34
N VAL A 82 -10.10 3.75 -0.58
CA VAL A 82 -10.91 4.83 -1.18
C VAL A 82 -10.07 5.94 -1.83
N LYS A 83 -8.80 6.10 -1.44
CA LYS A 83 -7.89 7.12 -1.96
C LYS A 83 -7.22 6.67 -3.25
N THR A 84 -6.64 5.48 -3.25
CA THR A 84 -5.92 4.94 -4.42
C THR A 84 -6.83 4.18 -5.37
N LYS A 85 -8.04 3.80 -4.93
CA LYS A 85 -9.02 2.96 -5.63
C LYS A 85 -8.50 1.53 -5.90
N GLU A 86 -7.42 1.13 -5.25
CA GLU A 86 -6.85 -0.19 -5.37
C GLU A 86 -7.73 -1.25 -4.69
N ALA A 87 -7.74 -2.46 -5.26
CA ALA A 87 -8.48 -3.62 -4.77
C ALA A 87 -10.01 -3.46 -4.62
N CYS A 88 -10.58 -2.34 -5.07
CA CYS A 88 -12.02 -2.09 -5.11
C CYS A 88 -12.72 -2.90 -6.20
N SER A 89 -13.91 -3.40 -5.90
CA SER A 89 -14.86 -3.95 -6.86
C SER A 89 -15.64 -2.83 -7.57
N GLU A 90 -16.27 -3.15 -8.70
CA GLU A 90 -17.12 -2.21 -9.44
C GLU A 90 -18.23 -1.60 -8.56
N LYS A 91 -18.83 -2.43 -7.69
CA LYS A 91 -19.86 -1.98 -6.73
C LYS A 91 -19.28 -0.98 -5.72
N GLU A 92 -18.09 -1.23 -5.19
CA GLU A 92 -17.42 -0.31 -4.27
C GLU A 92 -17.07 1.02 -4.96
N LEU A 93 -16.55 0.98 -6.20
CA LEU A 93 -16.26 2.18 -6.98
C LEU A 93 -17.51 3.02 -7.27
N ALA A 94 -18.60 2.36 -7.67
CA ALA A 94 -19.89 3.02 -7.87
C ALA A 94 -20.42 3.65 -6.58
N TYR A 95 -20.26 2.96 -5.44
CA TYR A 95 -20.66 3.49 -4.14
C TYR A 95 -19.79 4.66 -3.68
N ILE A 96 -18.47 4.59 -3.86
CA ILE A 96 -17.54 5.69 -3.58
C ILE A 96 -17.95 6.92 -4.39
N LYS A 97 -18.19 6.78 -5.69
CA LYS A 97 -18.64 7.89 -6.55
C LYS A 97 -19.95 8.50 -6.05
N LYS A 98 -20.91 7.67 -5.64
CA LYS A 98 -22.20 8.14 -5.09
C LYS A 98 -22.01 8.93 -3.79
N MET A 99 -21.09 8.50 -2.92
CA MET A 99 -20.91 9.12 -1.61
C MET A 99 -19.93 10.31 -1.65
N ALA A 100 -19.00 10.40 -2.60
CA ALA A 100 -17.89 11.36 -2.60
C ALA A 100 -18.29 12.84 -2.38
N ASP A 101 -19.47 13.25 -2.86
CA ASP A 101 -19.94 14.64 -2.78
C ASP A 101 -20.96 14.88 -1.64
N GLN A 102 -21.24 13.87 -0.82
CA GLN A 102 -22.29 13.95 0.20
C GLN A 102 -21.84 14.56 1.53
N GLY A 103 -20.53 14.69 1.75
CA GLY A 103 -19.95 15.31 2.94
C GLY A 103 -19.99 14.44 4.20
N GLN A 104 -19.22 14.89 5.20
CA GLN A 104 -18.90 14.12 6.42
C GLN A 104 -20.13 13.75 7.25
N GLU A 105 -21.12 14.65 7.34
CA GLU A 105 -22.35 14.41 8.11
C GLU A 105 -23.16 13.24 7.54
N LYS A 106 -23.39 13.24 6.21
CA LYS A 106 -24.10 12.15 5.53
C LYS A 106 -23.32 10.84 5.61
N TRP A 107 -21.99 10.88 5.47
CA TRP A 107 -21.16 9.69 5.63
C TRP A 107 -21.29 9.09 7.01
N SER A 108 -21.23 9.92 8.06
CA SER A 108 -21.33 9.46 9.45
C SER A 108 -22.72 8.90 9.77
N ALA A 109 -23.78 9.53 9.27
CA ALA A 109 -25.15 9.04 9.46
C ALA A 109 -25.36 7.69 8.77
N GLU A 110 -24.90 7.56 7.51
CA GLU A 110 -25.01 6.31 6.75
C GLU A 110 -24.12 5.20 7.34
N ALA A 111 -22.92 5.53 7.83
CA ALA A 111 -22.05 4.57 8.50
C ALA A 111 -22.74 4.01 9.74
N LYS A 112 -23.33 4.86 10.59
CA LYS A 112 -24.09 4.43 11.77
C LYS A 112 -25.28 3.54 11.40
N ARG A 113 -25.99 3.87 10.31
CA ARG A 113 -27.10 3.06 9.80
C ARG A 113 -26.62 1.67 9.37
N LEU A 114 -25.52 1.60 8.62
CA LEU A 114 -24.94 0.34 8.14
C LEU A 114 -24.39 -0.51 9.28
N GLN A 115 -23.76 0.10 10.28
CA GLN A 115 -23.32 -0.58 11.50
C GLN A 115 -24.49 -1.25 12.24
N GLY A 116 -25.65 -0.59 12.32
CA GLY A 116 -26.86 -1.20 12.89
C GLY A 116 -27.47 -2.32 12.04
N LEU A 117 -27.05 -2.48 10.78
CA LEU A 117 -27.49 -3.56 9.90
C LEU A 117 -26.54 -4.77 9.93
N THR A 118 -25.24 -4.57 10.24
CA THR A 118 -24.31 -5.70 10.36
C THR A 118 -24.69 -6.62 11.52
N SER A 119 -25.33 -6.10 12.57
CA SER A 119 -25.81 -6.91 13.70
C SER A 119 -27.14 -7.65 13.44
N LYS A 120 -27.77 -7.48 12.27
CA LYS A 120 -29.07 -8.10 11.96
C LYS A 120 -28.90 -9.33 11.04
N PRO A 121 -29.70 -10.40 11.23
CA PRO A 121 -29.72 -11.53 10.31
C PRO A 121 -30.07 -11.06 8.89
N SER A 122 -29.24 -11.42 7.92
CA SER A 122 -29.43 -11.12 6.51
C SER A 122 -28.75 -12.20 5.65
N SER A 123 -28.96 -12.19 4.34
CA SER A 123 -28.25 -13.15 3.48
C SER A 123 -26.73 -12.88 3.53
N PRO A 124 -25.88 -13.89 3.30
CA PRO A 124 -24.42 -13.71 3.32
C PRO A 124 -23.94 -12.59 2.38
N ASP A 125 -24.51 -12.50 1.19
CA ASP A 125 -24.16 -11.47 0.21
C ASP A 125 -24.58 -10.06 0.66
N GLN A 126 -25.76 -9.95 1.30
CA GLN A 126 -26.23 -8.69 1.85
C GLN A 126 -25.34 -8.24 2.99
N HIS A 127 -25.01 -9.14 3.92
CA HIS A 127 -24.13 -8.85 5.04
C HIS A 127 -22.75 -8.41 4.55
N ALA A 128 -22.13 -9.18 3.64
CA ALA A 128 -20.84 -8.84 3.05
C ALA A 128 -20.85 -7.46 2.38
N TRP A 129 -21.93 -7.12 1.66
CA TRP A 129 -22.04 -5.83 1.03
C TRP A 129 -22.23 -4.67 2.01
N VAL A 130 -23.07 -4.84 3.04
CA VAL A 130 -23.27 -3.83 4.10
C VAL A 130 -21.95 -3.53 4.81
N THR A 131 -21.20 -4.57 5.15
CA THR A 131 -19.91 -4.46 5.84
C THR A 131 -18.86 -3.74 4.98
N LYS A 132 -18.79 -4.02 3.68
CA LYS A 132 -17.91 -3.30 2.73
C LYS A 132 -18.29 -1.82 2.57
N ARG A 133 -19.57 -1.50 2.51
CA ARG A 133 -20.01 -0.09 2.43
C ARG A 133 -19.68 0.68 3.70
N HIS A 134 -19.87 0.06 4.87
CA HIS A 134 -19.50 0.65 6.15
C HIS A 134 -18.00 0.98 6.18
N ALA A 135 -17.15 0.03 5.76
CA ALA A 135 -15.71 0.23 5.61
C ALA A 135 -15.35 1.45 4.74
N VAL A 136 -15.95 1.57 3.56
CA VAL A 136 -15.72 2.69 2.63
C VAL A 136 -16.02 4.03 3.31
N LEU A 137 -17.14 4.14 4.03
CA LEU A 137 -17.50 5.39 4.72
C LEU A 137 -16.54 5.71 5.86
N GLU A 138 -16.13 4.73 6.65
CA GLU A 138 -15.17 4.93 7.73
C GLU A 138 -13.79 5.37 7.20
N GLN A 139 -13.40 4.90 6.00
CA GLN A 139 -12.21 5.43 5.31
C GLN A 139 -12.40 6.86 4.80
N LEU A 140 -13.56 7.20 4.21
CA LEU A 140 -13.87 8.57 3.78
C LEU A 140 -13.90 9.56 4.95
N LEU A 141 -14.38 9.11 6.11
CA LEU A 141 -14.37 9.85 7.38
C LEU A 141 -12.97 9.98 8.00
N GLY A 142 -11.96 9.29 7.45
CA GLY A 142 -10.61 9.25 8.00
C GLY A 142 -10.48 8.48 9.33
N ARG A 143 -11.54 7.80 9.77
CA ARG A 143 -11.58 7.01 11.01
C ARG A 143 -10.92 5.64 10.85
N ARG A 144 -10.90 5.12 9.61
CA ARG A 144 -10.26 3.84 9.25
C ARG A 144 -9.20 4.07 8.18
N LYS A 145 -8.03 3.45 8.34
CA LYS A 145 -7.02 3.36 7.29
C LYS A 145 -7.09 1.98 6.64
N PRO A 146 -6.98 1.86 5.30
CA PRO A 146 -6.89 0.56 4.67
C PRO A 146 -5.66 -0.18 5.19
N ARG A 147 -5.79 -1.49 5.43
CA ARG A 147 -4.64 -2.29 5.86
C ARG A 147 -3.66 -2.40 4.69
N ALA A 148 -2.47 -1.82 4.84
CA ALA A 148 -1.46 -1.86 3.78
C ALA A 148 -1.05 -3.31 3.51
N LYS A 149 -1.05 -3.75 2.24
CA LYS A 149 -0.53 -5.08 1.89
C LYS A 149 0.94 -5.18 2.30
N ARG A 150 1.30 -6.25 3.00
CA ARG A 150 2.69 -6.51 3.38
C ARG A 150 3.52 -6.69 2.12
N MET A 151 4.37 -5.70 1.83
CA MET A 151 5.21 -5.74 0.64
C MET A 151 6.20 -6.91 0.74
N LYS A 152 6.15 -7.85 -0.20
CA LYS A 152 7.06 -9.01 -0.26
C LYS A 152 8.51 -8.53 -0.22
N LEU A 153 9.38 -9.28 0.49
CA LEU A 153 10.77 -8.88 0.75
C LEU A 153 11.53 -8.51 -0.51
N TRP A 154 11.35 -9.26 -1.60
CA TRP A 154 11.99 -8.97 -2.89
C TRP A 154 11.54 -7.64 -3.49
N LYS A 155 10.27 -7.22 -3.32
CA LYS A 155 9.80 -5.88 -3.74
C LYS A 155 10.47 -4.79 -2.91
N LYS A 156 10.62 -4.98 -1.59
CA LYS A 156 11.35 -4.05 -0.73
C LYS A 156 12.82 -3.93 -1.14
N ILE A 157 13.47 -5.07 -1.41
CA ILE A 157 14.85 -5.12 -1.92
C ILE A 157 14.95 -4.40 -3.27
N ALA A 158 14.04 -4.66 -4.21
CA ALA A 158 14.05 -4.02 -5.52
C ALA A 158 13.94 -2.48 -5.42
N ILE A 159 13.06 -1.96 -4.55
CA ILE A 159 12.92 -0.51 -4.31
C ILE A 159 14.20 0.06 -3.69
N ALA A 160 14.78 -0.62 -2.68
CA ALA A 160 16.02 -0.18 -2.06
C ALA A 160 17.19 -0.15 -3.06
N VAL A 161 17.31 -1.17 -3.90
CA VAL A 161 18.32 -1.25 -4.98
C VAL A 161 18.11 -0.11 -5.98
N ALA A 162 16.87 0.13 -6.43
CA ALA A 162 16.55 1.21 -7.36
C ALA A 162 16.89 2.60 -6.78
N ALA A 163 16.63 2.83 -5.49
CA ALA A 163 16.99 4.08 -4.81
C ALA A 163 18.52 4.28 -4.74
N ILE A 164 19.27 3.23 -4.41
CA ILE A 164 20.75 3.27 -4.37
C ILE A 164 21.31 3.58 -5.76
N ILE A 165 20.82 2.89 -6.80
CA ILE A 165 21.23 3.15 -8.20
C ILE A 165 20.94 4.60 -8.59
N GLY A 166 19.75 5.12 -8.25
CA GLY A 166 19.38 6.51 -8.50
C GLY A 166 20.35 7.51 -7.86
N VAL A 167 20.78 7.28 -6.61
CA VAL A 167 21.77 8.12 -5.93
C VAL A 167 23.13 8.08 -6.62
N VAL A 168 23.58 6.90 -7.08
CA VAL A 168 24.85 6.75 -7.81
C VAL A 168 24.81 7.49 -9.14
N VAL A 169 23.72 7.35 -9.90
CA VAL A 169 23.53 8.05 -11.18
C VAL A 169 23.49 9.57 -10.96
N LEU A 170 22.74 10.05 -9.97
CA LEU A 170 22.67 11.48 -9.65
C LEU A 170 24.05 12.05 -9.28
N ASN A 171 24.81 11.33 -8.44
CA ASN A 171 26.17 11.72 -8.09
C ASN A 171 27.11 11.75 -9.31
N ALA A 172 27.02 10.77 -10.20
CA ALA A 172 27.81 10.75 -11.44
C ALA A 172 27.48 11.94 -12.36
N VAL A 173 26.19 12.28 -12.50
CA VAL A 173 25.74 13.45 -13.28
C VAL A 173 26.25 14.76 -12.66
N LEU A 174 26.16 14.90 -11.33
CA LEU A 174 26.66 16.08 -10.62
C LEU A 174 28.19 16.21 -10.73
N LEU A 175 28.93 15.11 -10.65
CA LEU A 175 30.38 15.08 -10.86
C LEU A 175 30.75 15.50 -12.29
N ARG A 176 30.03 14.98 -13.29
CA ARG A 176 30.24 15.35 -14.70
C ARG A 176 29.94 16.83 -14.95
N SER A 177 28.86 17.38 -14.36
CA SER A 177 28.52 18.82 -14.43
C SER A 177 29.58 19.72 -13.78
N LYS A 178 30.19 19.29 -12.67
CA LYS A 178 31.28 20.03 -12.00
C LYS A 178 32.58 19.98 -12.82
N TYR A 179 32.87 18.86 -13.48
CA TYR A 179 34.06 18.70 -14.32
C TYR A 179 34.01 19.56 -15.58
N THR A 180 32.87 19.60 -16.28
CA THR A 180 32.70 20.45 -17.48
C THR A 180 32.80 21.94 -17.17
N ARG A 181 32.31 22.41 -16.01
CA ARG A 181 32.48 23.81 -15.56
C ARG A 181 33.92 24.19 -15.23
N LYS A 182 34.77 23.25 -14.81
CA LYS A 182 36.20 23.51 -14.58
C LYS A 182 37.01 23.55 -15.88
N ALA A 183 36.57 22.83 -16.91
CA ALA A 183 37.27 22.76 -18.19
C ALA A 183 37.07 24.00 -19.10
N SER A 184 36.07 24.85 -18.83
CA SER A 184 35.71 25.99 -19.68
C SER A 184 36.31 27.35 -19.28
N LYS A 185 37.36 27.40 -18.43
CA LYS A 185 38.13 28.64 -18.22
C LYS A 185 39.32 28.66 -19.20
N PRO A 186 39.25 29.33 -20.36
CA PRO A 186 40.44 29.56 -21.16
C PRO A 186 41.40 30.46 -20.36
N LYS A 187 42.62 29.97 -20.13
CA LYS A 187 43.71 30.80 -19.61
C LYS A 187 44.13 31.73 -20.75
N ALA A 188 43.81 33.02 -20.65
CA ALA A 188 44.39 34.01 -21.55
C ALA A 188 45.93 33.92 -21.49
N PRO A 189 46.63 33.85 -22.65
CA PRO A 189 48.08 33.79 -22.67
C PRO A 189 48.67 35.08 -22.09
N LYS A 190 49.71 34.94 -21.25
CA LYS A 190 50.34 36.04 -20.50
C LYS A 190 50.83 37.22 -21.36
N ALA A 191 50.99 37.05 -22.66
CA ALA A 191 51.45 38.08 -23.58
C ALA A 191 50.46 39.25 -23.71
N GLU A 192 49.16 38.94 -23.80
CA GLU A 192 48.11 39.94 -24.04
C GLU A 192 47.92 40.89 -22.84
N ARG A 193 48.23 40.41 -21.63
CA ARG A 193 48.18 41.20 -20.39
C ARG A 193 49.36 42.18 -20.26
N ALA A 194 50.50 41.84 -20.84
CA ALA A 194 51.69 42.70 -20.85
C ALA A 194 51.55 43.83 -21.89
N GLU A 195 50.92 43.55 -23.03
CA GLU A 195 50.63 44.54 -24.07
C GLU A 195 49.60 45.58 -23.58
N ALA A 196 48.53 45.14 -22.90
CA ALA A 196 47.54 46.05 -22.32
C ALA A 196 48.11 46.95 -21.19
N GLU A 197 49.02 46.43 -20.37
CA GLU A 197 49.70 47.24 -19.34
C GLU A 197 50.74 48.21 -19.95
N ALA A 198 51.32 47.89 -21.11
CA ALA A 198 52.25 48.77 -21.82
C ALA A 198 51.52 49.91 -22.55
N GLU A 199 50.34 49.65 -23.12
CA GLU A 199 49.50 50.68 -23.76
C GLU A 199 48.90 51.65 -22.73
N ALA A 200 48.43 51.15 -21.58
CA ALA A 200 47.92 52.01 -20.51
C ALA A 200 48.98 52.99 -19.98
N LYS A 201 50.24 52.55 -19.86
CA LYS A 201 51.36 53.41 -19.45
C LYS A 201 51.79 54.42 -20.51
N LYS A 202 51.52 54.16 -21.80
CA LYS A 202 51.74 55.15 -22.85
C LYS A 202 50.69 56.26 -22.78
N GLN A 203 49.42 55.90 -22.58
CA GLN A 203 48.32 56.86 -22.48
C GLN A 203 48.51 57.81 -21.29
N GLU A 204 48.87 57.29 -20.12
CA GLU A 204 49.08 58.09 -18.90
C GLU A 204 50.26 59.08 -19.03
N LYS A 205 51.24 58.80 -19.89
CA LYS A 205 52.37 59.68 -20.16
C LYS A 205 52.06 60.75 -21.20
N GLU A 206 51.12 60.49 -22.10
CA GLU A 206 50.66 61.43 -23.12
C GLU A 206 49.65 62.45 -22.55
N ASP A 207 48.90 62.06 -21.52
CA ASP A 207 47.98 62.95 -20.79
C ASP A 207 48.70 63.87 -19.79
N ALA A 208 49.90 63.50 -19.32
CA ALA A 208 50.72 64.32 -18.42
C ALA A 208 51.49 65.47 -19.11
N ASP A 209 51.63 65.43 -20.44
CA ASP A 209 52.37 66.44 -21.23
C ASP A 209 51.43 67.52 -21.82
N LYS A 210 50.14 67.48 -21.48
CA LYS A 210 49.10 68.45 -21.90
C LYS A 210 48.58 69.34 -20.76
N GLN A 211 49.33 69.45 -19.65
CA GLN A 211 49.12 70.43 -18.57
C GLN A 211 50.39 71.24 -18.35
#